data_AF-A0A915C8I1-F1
#
_entry.id   AF-A0A915C8I1-F1
#
_cell.length_a   1.000
_cell.length_b   1.000
_cell.length_c   1.000
_cell.angle_alpha   90.00
_cell.angle_beta   90.00
_cell.angle_gamma   90.00
#
_symmetry.space_group_name_H-M   'P 1'
#
loop_
_entity.id
_entity.type
_entity.pdbx_description
1 polymer ?
#
loop_
_entity_poly.entity_id
_entity_poly.type
_entity_poly.pdbx_seq_one_letter_code
_entity_poly.pdbx_strand_id
1 'polypeptide(L)'
;HSARSISKFTAPTRQPPPPPNHIGLQVYPPIAEFITIGGATKHVLTNNGASRLVIKIKCSNNRLYKVSPVYSFLDAGASRDLEKGGFRTQRQAPHCL
;
A
#
# COMPACT_ATOMS: atom_id res chain seq x y z
N HIS A 1 -3.80 54.89 29.03
CA HIS A 1 -4.78 53.82 28.76
C HIS A 1 -4.02 52.51 28.56
N SER A 2 -4.01 51.63 29.57
CA SER A 2 -3.27 50.36 29.58
C SER A 2 -4.21 49.23 29.18
N ALA A 3 -3.99 48.63 28.00
CA ALA A 3 -4.77 47.49 27.53
C ALA A 3 -4.15 46.19 28.10
N ARG A 4 -4.89 45.52 28.99
CA ARG A 4 -4.48 44.23 29.56
C ARG A 4 -4.67 43.12 28.51
N SER A 5 -3.62 42.32 28.38
CA SER A 5 -3.53 41.10 27.57
C SER A 5 -4.64 40.10 27.93
N ILE A 6 -5.36 39.60 26.93
CA ILE A 6 -6.26 38.44 27.08
C ILE A 6 -5.49 37.22 26.54
N SER A 7 -4.94 36.44 27.45
CA SER A 7 -4.38 35.12 27.17
C SER A 7 -5.51 34.20 26.70
N LYS A 8 -5.48 33.84 25.41
CA LYS A 8 -6.38 32.84 24.83
C LYS A 8 -6.05 31.48 25.46
N PHE A 9 -6.89 31.02 26.37
CA PHE A 9 -6.83 29.64 26.87
C PHE A 9 -7.34 28.71 25.75
N THR A 10 -6.42 28.17 24.95
CA THR A 10 -6.71 27.04 24.07
C THR A 10 -6.85 25.80 24.93
N ALA A 11 -8.07 25.26 25.02
CA ALA A 11 -8.29 23.94 25.61
C ALA A 11 -7.48 22.90 24.82
N PRO A 12 -6.80 21.94 25.48
CA PRO A 12 -6.18 20.83 24.76
C PRO A 12 -7.30 20.03 24.11
N THR A 13 -7.41 20.11 22.79
CA THR A 13 -8.31 19.27 22.02
C THR A 13 -7.91 17.83 22.32
N ARG A 14 -8.67 17.14 23.15
CA ARG A 14 -8.55 15.69 23.35
C ARG A 14 -8.85 15.06 21.98
N GLN A 15 -7.79 14.78 21.23
CA GLN A 15 -7.93 14.09 19.95
C GLN A 15 -8.70 12.80 20.24
N PRO A 16 -9.77 12.50 19.47
CA PRO A 16 -10.40 11.19 19.53
C PRO A 16 -9.29 10.15 19.38
N PRO A 17 -9.32 9.03 20.14
CA PRO A 17 -8.39 7.95 19.90
C PRO A 17 -8.40 7.63 18.39
N PRO A 18 -7.23 7.55 17.73
CA PRO A 18 -7.17 7.32 16.30
C PRO A 18 -8.02 6.10 15.96
N PRO A 19 -8.78 6.15 14.84
CA PRO A 19 -9.65 5.04 14.46
C PRO A 19 -8.84 3.73 14.45
N PRO A 20 -9.41 2.63 14.97
CA PRO A 20 -8.68 1.39 15.15
C PRO A 20 -8.15 0.88 13.81
N ASN A 21 -6.81 0.81 13.75
CA ASN A 21 -5.96 0.03 12.85
C ASN A 21 -6.46 -0.09 11.40
N HIS A 22 -6.20 0.95 10.60
CA HIS A 22 -5.98 0.72 9.17
C HIS A 22 -4.89 -0.34 9.03
N ILE A 23 -5.16 -1.39 8.25
CA ILE A 23 -4.16 -2.40 7.90
C ILE A 23 -2.94 -1.63 7.38
N GLY A 24 -1.83 -1.65 8.12
CA GLY A 24 -0.65 -0.82 7.84
C GLY A 24 0.16 -1.29 6.64
N LEU A 25 -0.49 -1.78 5.58
CA LEU A 25 0.17 -2.31 4.40
C LEU A 25 0.45 -1.18 3.41
N GLN A 26 1.73 -0.95 3.13
CA GLN A 26 2.21 -0.04 2.09
C GLN A 26 2.74 -0.83 0.89
N VAL A 27 2.50 -0.37 -0.33
CA VAL A 27 3.02 -0.99 -1.56
C VAL A 27 3.75 0.05 -2.41
N TYR A 28 5.00 -0.23 -2.83
CA TYR A 28 5.80 0.68 -3.66
C TYR A 28 6.57 -0.06 -4.77
N PRO A 29 6.56 0.41 -6.03
CA PRO A 29 5.66 1.44 -6.54
C PRO A 29 4.19 0.99 -6.47
N PRO A 30 3.21 1.90 -6.32
CA PRO A 30 1.79 1.51 -6.25
C PRO A 30 1.23 1.04 -7.60
N ILE A 31 1.88 1.42 -8.70
CA ILE A 31 1.45 1.15 -10.07
C ILE A 31 2.55 0.38 -10.79
N ALA A 32 2.13 -0.62 -11.57
CA ALA A 32 3.01 -1.40 -12.45
C ALA A 32 2.79 -0.95 -13.89
N GLU A 33 3.85 -0.50 -14.56
CA GLU A 33 3.80 -0.17 -15.98
C GLU A 33 4.54 -1.24 -16.79
N PHE A 34 3.88 -1.78 -17.81
CA PHE A 34 4.43 -2.79 -18.69
C PHE A 34 4.45 -2.28 -20.12
N ILE A 35 5.58 -2.44 -20.80
CA ILE A 35 5.66 -2.18 -22.24
C ILE A 35 4.98 -3.29 -23.03
N THR A 36 4.57 -2.99 -24.26
CA THR A 36 3.81 -3.91 -25.14
C THR A 36 4.53 -5.21 -25.49
N ILE A 37 5.84 -5.27 -25.28
CA ILE A 37 6.71 -6.42 -25.55
C ILE A 37 6.72 -7.41 -24.37
N GLY A 38 6.17 -7.01 -23.21
CA GLY A 38 6.25 -7.73 -21.94
C GLY A 38 7.20 -7.04 -20.97
N GLY A 39 7.33 -7.58 -19.75
CA GLY A 39 8.23 -7.04 -18.74
C GLY A 39 7.95 -7.61 -17.36
N ALA A 40 8.82 -7.32 -16.41
CA ALA A 40 8.63 -7.65 -15.00
C ALA A 40 8.72 -6.38 -14.16
N THR A 41 7.81 -6.20 -13.22
CA THR A 41 7.84 -5.13 -12.23
C THR A 41 7.97 -5.73 -10.84
N LYS A 42 8.77 -5.08 -10.01
CA LYS A 42 8.99 -5.45 -8.62
C LYS A 42 8.29 -4.45 -7.73
N HIS A 43 7.44 -4.96 -6.84
CA HIS A 43 6.75 -4.16 -5.83
C HIS A 43 7.20 -4.59 -4.45
N VAL A 44 7.41 -3.62 -3.56
CA VAL A 44 7.73 -3.86 -2.16
C VAL A 44 6.47 -3.66 -1.34
N LEU A 45 6.06 -4.70 -0.63
CA LEU A 45 4.98 -4.69 0.34
C LEU A 45 5.59 -4.53 1.72
N THR A 46 5.23 -3.48 2.44
CA THR A 46 5.72 -3.22 3.80
C THR A 46 4.56 -3.21 4.78
N ASN A 47 4.70 -3.96 5.88
CA ASN A 47 3.73 -3.96 6.96
C ASN A 47 4.18 -3.00 8.06
N ASN A 48 3.65 -1.80 8.06
CA ASN A 48 3.83 -0.78 9.08
C ASN A 48 2.86 -0.98 10.27
N GLY A 49 2.04 -2.04 10.25
CA GLY A 49 1.14 -2.40 11.34
C GLY A 49 1.83 -3.20 12.45
N ALA A 50 1.16 -3.32 13.59
CA ALA A 50 1.65 -4.03 14.77
C ALA A 50 1.33 -5.54 14.77
N SER A 51 0.67 -6.05 13.74
CA SER A 51 0.25 -7.46 13.64
C SER A 51 0.68 -8.08 12.33
N ARG A 52 0.92 -9.39 12.35
CA ARG A 52 1.24 -10.18 11.15
C ARG A 52 0.08 -10.16 10.15
N LEU A 53 0.38 -9.91 8.89
CA LEU A 53 -0.59 -9.91 7.80
C LEU A 53 -0.48 -11.19 6.97
N VAL A 54 -1.62 -11.69 6.53
CA VAL A 54 -1.73 -12.71 5.48
C VAL A 54 -2.24 -12.00 4.24
N ILE A 55 -1.43 -12.00 3.19
CA ILE A 55 -1.69 -11.25 1.97
C ILE A 55 -2.06 -12.23 0.86
N LYS A 56 -3.17 -11.96 0.18
CA LYS A 56 -3.58 -12.63 -1.05
C LYS A 56 -3.55 -11.61 -2.18
N ILE A 57 -2.62 -11.78 -3.12
CA ILE A 57 -2.57 -10.95 -4.32
C ILE A 57 -3.52 -11.53 -5.36
N LYS A 58 -4.34 -10.67 -5.97
CA LYS A 58 -5.22 -11.04 -7.08
C LYS A 58 -4.80 -10.27 -8.33
N CYS A 59 -5.05 -10.85 -9.49
CA CYS A 59 -4.80 -10.17 -10.75
C CYS A 59 -6.07 -10.16 -11.58
N SER A 60 -6.32 -9.03 -12.22
CA SER A 60 -7.52 -8.83 -13.04
C SER A 60 -7.45 -9.63 -14.34
N ASN A 61 -6.24 -9.95 -14.81
CA ASN A 61 -6.04 -10.79 -16.00
C ASN A 61 -4.87 -11.77 -15.83
N ASN A 62 -5.20 -12.99 -15.42
CA ASN A 62 -4.23 -14.07 -15.21
C ASN A 62 -3.72 -14.70 -16.52
N ARG A 63 -4.29 -14.35 -17.68
CA ARG A 63 -3.78 -14.83 -18.98
C ARG A 63 -2.57 -14.03 -19.43
N LEU A 64 -2.54 -12.74 -19.09
CA LEU A 64 -1.50 -11.81 -19.49
C LEU A 64 -0.46 -11.59 -18.41
N TYR A 65 -0.86 -11.61 -17.14
CA TYR A 65 0.03 -11.33 -16.03
C TYR A 65 0.20 -12.57 -15.15
N LYS A 66 1.45 -12.86 -14.82
CA LYS A 66 1.84 -13.82 -13.78
C LYS A 66 2.34 -13.05 -12.58
N VAL A 67 1.90 -13.46 -11.40
CA VAL A 67 2.33 -12.84 -10.14
C VAL A 67 2.83 -13.92 -9.21
N SER A 68 3.98 -13.64 -8.59
CA SER A 68 4.63 -14.53 -7.65
C SER A 68 5.23 -13.72 -6.49
N PRO A 69 4.97 -14.11 -5.23
CA PRO A 69 4.03 -15.14 -4.78
C PRO A 69 2.56 -14.65 -4.81
N VAL A 70 1.57 -15.56 -4.86
CA VAL A 70 0.12 -15.21 -4.78
C VAL A 70 -0.36 -15.10 -3.32
N TYR A 71 0.26 -15.87 -2.43
CA TYR A 71 0.01 -15.84 -1.00
C TYR A 71 1.33 -15.59 -0.28
N SER A 72 1.32 -14.67 0.68
CA SER A 72 2.49 -14.40 1.51
C SER A 72 2.09 -14.04 2.93
N PHE A 73 3.01 -14.33 3.85
CA PHE A 73 2.96 -13.82 5.21
C PHE A 73 3.90 -12.62 5.32
N LEU A 74 3.45 -11.58 6.00
CA LEU A 74 4.22 -10.38 6.24
C LEU A 74 4.15 -10.02 7.73
N ASP A 75 5.27 -10.22 8.42
CA ASP A 75 5.36 -9.93 9.86
C ASP A 75 5.31 -8.41 10.11
N ALA A 76 5.01 -8.02 11.36
CA ALA A 76 4.98 -6.60 11.73
C ALA A 76 6.35 -5.95 11.52
N GLY A 77 6.41 -4.83 10.80
CA GLY A 77 7.63 -4.13 10.44
C GLY A 77 8.42 -4.75 9.28
N ALA A 78 7.97 -5.87 8.70
CA ALA A 78 8.68 -6.55 7.63
C ALA A 78 8.29 -6.01 6.24
N SER A 79 9.22 -6.14 5.29
CA SER A 79 8.98 -5.90 3.87
C SER A 79 9.16 -7.17 3.06
N ARG A 80 8.38 -7.32 1.99
CA ARG A 80 8.49 -8.41 1.03
C ARG A 80 8.37 -7.92 -0.39
N ASP A 81 9.18 -8.53 -1.24
CA ASP A 81 9.16 -8.31 -2.67
C ASP A 81 8.08 -9.14 -3.35
N LEU A 82 7.35 -8.52 -4.26
CA LEU A 82 6.37 -9.12 -5.15
C LEU A 82 6.80 -8.89 -6.59
N GLU A 83 6.90 -9.98 -7.34
CA GLU A 83 7.21 -9.93 -8.75
C GLU A 83 5.93 -10.08 -9.57
N LYS A 84 5.68 -9.11 -10.46
CA LYS A 84 4.61 -9.18 -11.46
C LYS A 84 5.25 -9.23 -12.85
N GLY A 85 5.06 -10.32 -13.58
CA GLY A 85 5.50 -10.48 -14.96
C GLY A 85 4.32 -10.35 -15.94
N GLY A 86 4.42 -9.49 -16.94
CA GLY A 86 3.46 -9.39 -18.04
C GLY A 86 3.98 -10.09 -19.29
N PHE A 87 3.21 -11.04 -19.81
CA PHE A 87 3.40 -11.68 -21.11
C PHE A 87 2.43 -11.08 -22.13
N ARG A 88 2.91 -10.90 -23.37
CA ARG A 88 2.19 -10.31 -24.50
C ARG A 88 0.74 -10.81 -24.62
N THR A 89 -0.24 -9.92 -24.49
CA THR A 89 -1.39 -9.74 -25.42
C THR A 89 -2.12 -8.43 -25.07
N GLN A 90 -2.31 -7.56 -26.07
CA GLN A 90 -3.27 -6.42 -26.19
C GLN A 90 -3.77 -5.66 -24.93
N ARG A 91 -3.50 -4.34 -24.95
CA ARG A 91 -4.05 -3.22 -24.16
C ARG A 91 -5.16 -3.56 -23.14
N GLN A 92 -4.86 -3.54 -21.83
CA GLN A 92 -5.89 -3.31 -20.81
C GLN A 92 -5.31 -2.63 -19.54
N ALA A 93 -6.14 -1.77 -18.97
CA ALA A 93 -5.97 -0.74 -17.92
C ALA A 93 -5.25 -1.12 -16.60
N PRO A 94 -4.79 -0.11 -15.81
CA PRO A 94 -3.77 -0.26 -14.76
C PRO A 94 -4.26 -0.79 -13.40
N HIS A 95 -5.45 -1.39 -13.31
CA HIS A 95 -5.99 -1.84 -12.02
C HIS A 95 -5.69 -3.32 -11.78
N CYS A 96 -4.48 -3.59 -11.29
CA CYS A 96 -4.14 -4.85 -10.63
C CYS A 96 -3.48 -4.54 -9.28
N LEU A 97 -4.26 -4.59 -8.19
CA LEU A 97 -3.72 -4.64 -6.82
C LEU A 97 -3.36 -6.08 -6.45
#